data_AF-A0A9X1IQE3-F1
#
_entry.id   AF-A0A9X1IQE3-F1
#
_cell.length_a   1.000
_cell.length_b   1.000
_cell.length_c   1.000
_cell.angle_alpha   90.00
_cell.angle_beta   90.00
_cell.angle_gamma   90.00
#
_symmetry.space_group_name_H-M   'P 1'
#
loop_
_entity.id
_entity.type
_entity.pdbx_description
1 polymer ?
#
loop_
_entity_poly.entity_id
_entity_poly.type
_entity_poly.pdbx_seq_one_letter_code
_entity_poly.pdbx_strand_id
1 'polypeptide(L)'
;MNESQLVPAGSEDRRSGSSTKLAHHVERIPAEVFNVNARDRDWVAVHAPAAGDLPAATPAERRAVADCAKPFHLCVGWGDTPFTRSYDRAKARGWTTSEIACGHDVMLDHPEALTAELLGVASAAG
;
A
#
# COMPACT_ATOMS: atom_id res chain seq x y z
N MET A 1 -42.56 14.03 39.51
CA MET A 1 -43.67 14.57 38.72
C MET A 1 -43.13 15.65 37.80
N ASN A 2 -42.90 15.30 36.54
CA ASN A 2 -43.33 16.07 35.37
C ASN A 2 -43.20 15.16 34.14
N GLU A 3 -44.36 14.78 33.62
CA GLU A 3 -44.59 14.02 32.39
C GLU A 3 -44.73 14.97 31.19
N SER A 4 -44.68 14.37 29.99
CA SER A 4 -44.91 14.94 28.65
C SER A 4 -43.59 15.37 27.95
N GLN A 5 -43.20 14.83 26.79
CA GLN A 5 -44.02 14.38 25.67
C GLN A 5 -43.38 13.19 24.93
N LEU A 6 -44.26 12.27 24.49
CA LEU A 6 -44.02 11.08 23.69
C LEU A 6 -44.81 11.22 22.38
N VAL A 7 -44.16 11.31 21.21
CA VAL A 7 -44.70 10.90 19.88
C VAL A 7 -43.62 11.08 18.78
N PRO A 8 -43.69 10.41 17.60
CA PRO A 8 -43.94 8.99 17.28
C PRO A 8 -42.78 8.34 16.48
N ALA A 9 -42.85 7.02 16.33
CA ALA A 9 -42.09 6.26 15.33
C ALA A 9 -42.49 6.69 13.90
N GLY A 10 -41.57 7.36 13.21
CA GLY A 10 -41.64 7.67 11.79
C GLY A 10 -40.72 6.75 11.00
N SER A 11 -41.29 5.98 10.08
CA SER A 11 -40.60 5.10 9.14
C SER A 11 -39.79 5.91 8.12
N GLU A 12 -38.48 6.04 8.32
CA GLU A 12 -37.58 6.57 7.28
C GLU A 12 -37.14 5.42 6.36
N ASP A 13 -37.88 5.33 5.26
CA ASP A 13 -37.46 5.02 3.90
C ASP A 13 -36.12 4.27 3.72
N ARG A 14 -36.20 2.93 3.70
CA ARG A 14 -35.14 2.08 3.16
C ARG A 14 -35.18 2.11 1.63
N ARG A 15 -34.66 3.16 1.02
CA ARG A 15 -34.02 3.07 -0.31
C ARG A 15 -33.24 4.34 -0.64
N SER A 16 -32.11 4.13 -1.31
CA SER A 16 -31.25 5.15 -1.93
C SER A 16 -30.16 5.75 -1.03
N GLY A 17 -29.11 4.95 -0.81
CA GLY A 17 -27.78 5.44 -0.48
C GLY A 17 -26.78 4.74 -1.38
N SER A 18 -26.53 5.33 -2.55
CA SER A 18 -25.55 4.92 -3.56
C SER A 18 -24.26 4.37 -2.93
N SER A 19 -23.88 3.16 -3.32
CA SER A 19 -22.55 2.58 -3.08
C SER A 19 -21.50 3.39 -3.84
N THR A 20 -21.14 4.56 -3.32
CA THR A 20 -20.00 5.32 -3.81
C THR A 20 -18.75 4.65 -3.27
N LYS A 21 -18.24 3.72 -4.07
CA LYS A 21 -16.89 3.14 -4.02
C LYS A 21 -15.89 4.25 -3.66
N LEU A 22 -15.36 4.25 -2.43
CA LEU A 22 -14.28 5.15 -2.05
C LEU A 22 -13.08 4.84 -2.97
N ALA A 23 -12.91 5.63 -4.03
CA ALA A 23 -11.60 5.79 -4.63
C ALA A 23 -10.69 6.31 -3.51
N HIS A 24 -9.56 5.64 -3.27
CA HIS A 24 -8.63 5.97 -2.20
C HIS A 24 -7.97 7.33 -2.50
N HIS A 25 -8.68 8.42 -2.23
CA HIS A 25 -8.13 9.76 -2.27
C HIS A 25 -7.21 9.92 -1.05
N VAL A 26 -5.95 9.53 -1.21
CA VAL A 26 -4.91 9.88 -0.24
C VAL A 26 -4.49 11.29 -0.57
N GLU A 27 -4.80 12.23 0.34
CA GLU A 27 -4.32 13.61 0.25
C GLU A 27 -2.79 13.61 0.15
N ARG A 28 -2.24 14.57 -0.61
CA ARG A 28 -0.78 14.68 -0.74
C ARG A 28 -0.18 14.92 0.64
N ILE A 29 0.86 14.15 0.95
CA ILE A 29 1.62 14.32 2.18
C ILE A 29 2.36 15.67 2.08
N PRO A 30 2.20 16.60 3.04
CA PRO A 30 2.91 17.88 3.03
C PRO A 30 4.43 17.71 3.03
N ALA A 31 5.14 18.62 2.34
CA ALA A 31 6.60 18.56 2.21
C ALA A 31 7.32 18.62 3.58
N GLU A 32 6.69 19.24 4.57
CA GLU A 32 7.18 19.35 5.94
C GLU A 32 7.29 17.99 6.64
N VAL A 33 6.42 17.03 6.30
CA VAL A 33 6.46 15.67 6.86
C VAL A 33 7.73 14.94 6.43
N PHE A 34 8.22 15.22 5.23
CA PHE A 34 9.47 14.67 4.70
C PHE A 34 10.72 15.45 5.15
N ASN A 35 10.57 16.44 6.04
CA ASN A 35 11.66 17.32 6.50
C ASN A 35 12.40 18.02 5.34
N VAL A 36 11.67 18.44 4.31
CA VAL A 36 12.23 19.15 3.15
C VAL A 36 12.68 20.55 3.57
N ASN A 37 13.87 20.95 3.11
CA ASN A 37 14.42 22.27 3.37
C ASN A 37 13.52 23.38 2.78
N ALA A 38 13.56 24.58 3.33
CA ALA A 38 12.63 25.65 2.95
C ALA A 38 12.67 26.03 1.46
N ARG A 39 13.81 25.85 0.77
CA ARG A 39 13.97 26.19 -0.64
C ARG A 39 13.20 25.24 -1.56
N ASP A 40 13.08 23.97 -1.16
CA ASP A 40 12.54 22.92 -2.04
C ASP A 40 11.07 22.56 -1.73
N ARG A 41 10.47 23.15 -0.69
CA ARG A 41 9.09 22.82 -0.25
C ARG A 41 8.05 23.05 -1.33
N ASP A 42 8.08 24.22 -1.97
CA ASP A 42 7.11 24.55 -3.02
C ASP A 42 7.26 23.62 -4.23
N TRP A 43 8.50 23.24 -4.56
CA TRP A 43 8.77 22.28 -5.61
C TRP A 43 8.20 20.90 -5.26
N VAL A 44 8.44 20.41 -4.03
CA VAL A 44 7.90 19.13 -3.55
C VAL A 44 6.38 19.15 -3.46
N ALA A 45 5.75 20.25 -3.02
CA ALA A 45 4.30 20.35 -2.91
C ALA A 45 3.58 20.19 -4.27
N VAL A 46 4.23 20.65 -5.36
CA VAL A 46 3.72 20.49 -6.73
C VAL A 46 3.97 19.08 -7.28
N HIS A 47 5.11 18.48 -6.97
CA HIS A 47 5.57 17.23 -7.60
C HIS A 47 5.34 15.97 -6.75
N ALA A 48 4.97 16.11 -5.48
CA ALA A 48 4.55 14.99 -4.65
C ALA A 48 3.34 14.33 -5.32
N PRO A 49 3.46 13.07 -5.75
CA PRO A 49 2.37 12.42 -6.48
C PRO A 49 1.15 12.34 -5.56
N ALA A 50 -0.01 12.83 -6.02
CA ALA A 50 -1.26 12.44 -5.37
C ALA A 50 -1.50 10.97 -5.66
N ALA A 51 -2.08 10.24 -4.71
CA ALA A 51 -2.50 8.87 -4.98
C ALA A 51 -3.56 8.90 -6.10
N GLY A 52 -3.18 8.42 -7.29
CA GLY A 52 -4.03 8.43 -8.48
C GLY A 52 -3.42 9.11 -9.71
N ASP A 53 -2.37 9.92 -9.55
CA ASP A 53 -1.73 10.64 -10.66
C ASP A 53 -0.75 9.77 -11.47
N LEU A 54 -0.49 8.53 -11.03
CA LEU A 54 0.38 7.61 -11.75
C LEU A 54 -0.36 7.03 -12.97
N PRO A 55 0.20 7.14 -14.19
CA PRO A 55 -0.41 6.54 -15.36
C PRO A 55 -0.47 5.02 -15.18
N ALA A 56 -1.60 4.43 -15.52
CA ALA A 56 -1.72 2.98 -15.53
C ALA A 56 -0.75 2.38 -16.55
N ALA A 57 -0.01 1.34 -16.16
CA ALA A 57 0.89 0.63 -17.07
C ALA A 57 0.14 0.20 -18.34
N THR A 58 0.72 0.41 -19.51
CA THR A 58 0.19 -0.01 -20.81
C THR A 58 0.12 -1.54 -20.93
N PRO A 59 -0.67 -2.09 -21.86
CA PRO A 59 -0.67 -3.52 -22.12
C PRO A 59 0.72 -4.09 -22.44
N ALA A 60 1.55 -3.33 -23.17
CA ALA A 60 2.90 -3.74 -23.54
C ALA A 60 3.81 -3.83 -22.30
N GLU A 61 3.79 -2.81 -21.43
CA GLU A 61 4.56 -2.81 -20.18
C GLU A 61 4.13 -3.95 -19.24
N ARG A 62 2.82 -4.20 -19.12
CA ARG A 62 2.32 -5.34 -18.34
C ARG A 62 2.77 -6.68 -18.92
N ARG A 63 2.82 -6.81 -20.24
CA ARG A 63 3.29 -8.02 -20.92
C ARG A 63 4.80 -8.23 -20.69
N ALA A 64 5.58 -7.16 -20.71
CA ALA A 64 7.03 -7.22 -20.50
C ALA A 64 7.42 -7.79 -19.13
N VAL A 65 6.58 -7.60 -18.11
CA VAL A 65 6.81 -8.12 -16.74
C VAL A 65 5.96 -9.35 -16.40
N ALA A 66 5.15 -9.84 -17.33
CA ALA A 66 4.21 -10.93 -17.07
C ALA A 66 4.93 -12.22 -16.66
N ASP A 67 6.06 -12.48 -17.30
CA ASP A 67 6.85 -13.71 -17.13
C ASP A 67 8.05 -13.52 -16.18
N CYS A 68 8.25 -12.31 -15.65
CA CYS A 68 9.29 -12.09 -14.65
C CYS A 68 9.02 -12.87 -13.36
N ALA A 69 10.09 -13.28 -12.70
CA ALA A 69 10.03 -13.79 -11.33
C ALA A 69 9.40 -12.72 -10.42
N LYS A 70 8.50 -13.15 -9.52
CA LYS A 70 7.75 -12.29 -8.61
C LYS A 70 8.02 -12.68 -7.16
N PRO A 71 9.24 -12.46 -6.64
CA PRO A 71 9.52 -12.71 -5.24
C PRO A 71 8.82 -11.68 -4.36
N PHE A 72 8.41 -12.08 -3.16
CA PHE A 72 7.93 -11.17 -2.13
C PHE A 72 8.63 -11.49 -0.80
N HIS A 73 9.40 -10.53 -0.30
CA HIS A 73 10.13 -10.63 0.97
C HIS A 73 9.43 -9.76 2.03
N LEU A 74 8.91 -10.37 3.09
CA LEU A 74 8.20 -9.65 4.17
C LEU A 74 9.13 -9.41 5.36
N CYS A 75 9.22 -8.15 5.80
CA CYS A 75 9.94 -7.77 7.01
C CYS A 75 9.01 -7.88 8.23
N VAL A 76 9.09 -8.98 8.97
CA VAL A 76 8.08 -9.31 10.01
C VAL A 76 8.22 -8.46 11.28
N GLY A 77 9.38 -7.86 11.52
CA GLY A 77 9.64 -7.00 12.68
C GLY A 77 9.02 -5.60 12.57
N TRP A 78 8.50 -5.21 11.40
CA TRP A 78 7.84 -3.92 11.22
C TRP A 78 6.41 -3.87 11.79
N GLY A 79 5.84 -5.02 12.18
CA GLY A 79 4.50 -5.13 12.77
C GLY A 79 3.39 -5.41 11.76
N ASP A 80 2.13 -5.34 12.20
CA ASP A 80 0.98 -5.59 11.32
C ASP A 80 0.76 -4.40 10.40
N THR A 81 1.12 -4.58 9.13
CA THR A 81 1.10 -3.53 8.11
C THR A 81 0.31 -4.01 6.89
N PRO A 82 -0.09 -3.10 5.98
CA PRO A 82 -0.75 -3.49 4.73
C PRO A 82 0.04 -4.51 3.90
N PHE A 83 1.35 -4.64 4.12
CA PHE A 83 2.20 -5.61 3.45
C PHE A 83 1.95 -7.05 3.90
N THR A 84 1.50 -7.30 5.13
CA THR A 84 1.11 -8.65 5.57
C THR A 84 0.00 -9.22 4.68
N ARG A 85 -1.03 -8.43 4.39
CA ARG A 85 -2.12 -8.82 3.48
C ARG A 85 -1.65 -9.02 2.04
N SER A 86 -0.63 -8.27 1.63
CA SER A 86 -0.02 -8.38 0.30
C SER A 86 0.82 -9.64 0.18
N TYR A 87 1.55 -10.00 1.24
CA TYR A 87 2.29 -11.25 1.39
C TYR A 87 1.35 -12.46 1.29
N ASP A 88 0.24 -12.45 2.02
CA ASP A 88 -0.77 -13.52 1.93
C ASP A 88 -1.35 -13.67 0.53
N ARG A 89 -1.58 -12.54 -0.15
CA ARG A 89 -2.03 -12.54 -1.54
C ARG A 89 -0.97 -13.05 -2.51
N ALA A 90 0.30 -12.74 -2.29
CA ALA A 90 1.41 -13.24 -3.08
C ALA A 90 1.53 -14.77 -2.93
N LYS A 91 1.49 -15.28 -1.69
CA LYS A 91 1.42 -16.73 -1.41
C LYS A 91 0.25 -17.40 -2.13
N ALA A 92 -0.96 -16.84 -2.04
CA ALA A 92 -2.14 -17.39 -2.70
C ALA A 92 -2.04 -17.39 -4.25
N ARG A 93 -1.20 -16.51 -4.82
CA ARG A 93 -0.91 -16.45 -6.25
C ARG A 93 0.24 -17.37 -6.68
N GLY A 94 0.82 -18.14 -5.76
CA GLY A 94 1.94 -19.04 -6.02
C GLY A 94 3.27 -18.30 -6.24
N TRP A 95 3.41 -17.08 -5.73
CA TRP A 95 4.66 -16.33 -5.80
C TRP A 95 5.69 -16.92 -4.83
N THR A 96 6.98 -16.81 -5.17
CA THR A 96 8.05 -17.13 -4.23
C THR A 96 7.98 -16.10 -3.09
N THR A 97 7.91 -16.58 -1.86
CA THR A 97 7.73 -15.71 -0.69
C THR A 97 8.69 -16.11 0.41
N SER A 98 9.28 -15.13 1.10
CA SER A 98 10.10 -15.36 2.29
C SER A 98 9.88 -14.27 3.33
N GLU A 99 10.23 -14.59 4.58
CA GLU A 99 10.10 -13.70 5.73
C GLU A 99 11.50 -13.42 6.28
N ILE A 100 11.76 -12.15 6.60
CA ILE A 100 13.03 -11.69 7.17
C ILE A 100 12.72 -10.98 8.49
N ALA A 101 13.38 -11.41 9.56
CA ALA A 101 13.15 -10.93 10.92
C ALA A 101 13.82 -9.57 11.21
N CYS A 102 13.42 -8.53 10.47
CA CYS A 102 13.91 -7.16 10.61
C CYS A 102 12.79 -6.12 10.66
N GLY A 103 13.15 -4.87 10.96
CA GLY A 103 12.27 -3.71 10.81
C GLY A 103 12.00 -3.40 9.34
N HIS A 104 11.49 -2.19 9.06
CA HIS A 104 11.19 -1.76 7.70
C HIS A 104 12.44 -1.74 6.79
N ASP A 105 13.60 -1.44 7.37
CA ASP A 105 14.81 -1.12 6.63
C ASP A 105 15.73 -2.34 6.49
N VAL A 106 15.22 -3.41 5.88
CA VAL A 106 15.96 -4.67 5.64
C VAL A 106 17.33 -4.48 4.98
N MET A 107 17.45 -3.47 4.12
CA MET A 107 18.72 -3.12 3.45
C MET A 107 19.80 -2.68 4.43
N LEU A 108 19.42 -2.19 5.61
CA LEU A 108 20.30 -1.73 6.68
C LEU A 108 20.43 -2.78 7.77
N ASP A 109 19.33 -3.43 8.14
CA ASP A 109 19.28 -4.41 9.23
C ASP A 109 19.97 -5.74 8.86
N HIS A 110 19.71 -6.25 7.64
CA HIS A 110 20.18 -7.55 7.16
C HIS A 110 20.59 -7.52 5.68
N PRO A 111 21.60 -6.71 5.29
CA PRO A 111 22.02 -6.56 3.91
C PRO A 111 22.49 -7.88 3.28
N GLU A 112 23.19 -8.74 4.04
CA GLU A 112 23.69 -10.02 3.53
C GLU A 112 22.56 -11.02 3.28
N ALA A 113 21.61 -11.11 4.21
CA ALA A 113 20.47 -12.03 4.08
C ALA A 113 19.61 -11.65 2.87
N LEU A 114 19.32 -10.36 2.71
CA LEU A 114 18.57 -9.88 1.55
C LEU A 114 19.34 -10.10 0.25
N THR A 115 20.66 -9.86 0.24
CA THR A 115 21.48 -10.12 -0.95
C THR A 115 21.43 -11.58 -1.37
N ALA A 116 21.50 -12.51 -0.41
CA ALA A 116 21.39 -13.94 -0.69
C ALA A 116 20.04 -14.31 -1.32
N GLU A 117 18.93 -13.79 -0.79
CA GLU A 117 17.58 -13.98 -1.35
C GLU A 117 17.48 -13.45 -2.80
N LEU A 118 17.98 -12.24 -3.04
CA LEU A 118 17.95 -11.61 -4.37
C LEU A 118 18.80 -12.37 -5.39
N LEU A 119 19.99 -12.85 -5.00
CA LEU A 119 20.84 -13.68 -5.84
C LEU A 119 20.20 -15.04 -6.15
N GLY A 120 19.50 -15.62 -5.17
CA GLY A 120 18.72 -16.85 -5.34
C GLY A 120 17.62 -16.68 -6.40
N VAL A 121 16.87 -15.58 -6.34
CA VAL A 121 15.85 -15.27 -7.35
C VAL A 121 16.47 -15.06 -8.73
N ALA A 122 17.54 -14.26 -8.82
CA ALA A 122 18.20 -13.96 -10.09
C ALA A 122 18.74 -15.24 -10.77
N SER A 123 19.26 -16.17 -9.97
CA SER A 123 19.81 -17.43 -10.46
C SER A 123 18.73 -18.45 -10.85
N ALA A 124 17.52 -18.35 -10.29
CA ALA A 124 16.38 -19.20 -10.64
C ALA A 124 15.61 -18.71 -11.88
N ALA A 125 15.89 -17.48 -12.34
CA ALA A 125 15.23 -16.85 -13.49
C ALA A 125 16.01 -16.99 -14.82
N GLY A 126 17.20 -17.60 -14.80
CA GLY A 126 18.02 -17.90 -15.98
C GLY A 126 17.86 -19.34 -16.43
#